data_AF-A0A454CT37-F1
#
_entry.id   AF-A0A454CT37-F1
#
_cell.length_a   1.000
_cell.length_b   1.000
_cell.length_c   1.000
_cell.angle_alpha   90.00
_cell.angle_beta   90.00
_cell.angle_gamma   90.00
#
_symmetry.space_group_name_H-M   'P 1'
#
loop_
_entity.id
_entity.type
_entity.pdbx_description
1 polymer ?
#
loop_
_entity_poly.entity_id
_entity_poly.type
_entity_poly.pdbx_seq_one_letter_code
_entity_poly.pdbx_strand_id
1 'polypeptide(L)'
;MLTQMSLPERAYQRMKLQFSKSHVPSFRLTDVLGPKGLEQFERMSGKPLSQGISGFYTYNGFHSIFQIQINRTVKGLMEENWVYGDDLKAHEIDQASAIQGVQARYYQDYVNEWKNLIEDIQLKQAPTLDLASTQARVLSGVERPIESLLRAIQKEVGLTKVVLSENQKAASEVAGKVAKVKFSNTADKLDMYLPEENSFNVSLPGK
;
A
#
# COMPACT_ATOMS: atom_id res chain seq x y z
N MET A 1 -5.75 -27.99 3.42
CA MET A 1 -5.96 -27.41 4.77
C MET A 1 -6.18 -25.90 4.68
N LEU A 2 -7.29 -25.47 4.07
CA LEU A 2 -7.72 -24.05 4.03
C LEU A 2 -9.06 -23.84 4.75
N THR A 3 -9.82 -24.91 5.01
CA THR A 3 -11.14 -24.90 5.64
C THR A 3 -11.11 -24.74 7.16
N GLN A 4 -9.94 -24.85 7.81
CA GLN A 4 -9.79 -24.65 9.27
C GLN A 4 -9.35 -23.24 9.67
N MET A 5 -9.12 -22.35 8.70
CA MET A 5 -8.65 -20.98 8.94
C MET A 5 -9.81 -20.01 9.11
N SER A 6 -9.63 -18.99 9.95
CA SER A 6 -10.58 -17.88 10.05
C SER A 6 -10.78 -17.19 8.69
N LEU A 7 -11.95 -16.60 8.47
CA LEU A 7 -12.24 -15.85 7.24
C LEU A 7 -11.16 -14.78 6.92
N PRO A 8 -10.68 -13.97 7.88
CA PRO A 8 -9.58 -13.05 7.64
C PRO A 8 -8.28 -13.73 7.21
N GLU A 9 -7.90 -14.85 7.83
CA GLU A 9 -6.67 -15.55 7.45
C GLU A 9 -6.79 -16.14 6.04
N ARG A 10 -7.93 -16.73 5.68
CA ARG A 10 -8.19 -17.21 4.32
C ARG A 10 -8.10 -16.09 3.28
N ALA A 11 -8.71 -14.93 3.57
CA ALA A 11 -8.65 -13.76 2.72
C ALA A 11 -7.20 -13.28 2.54
N TYR A 12 -6.44 -13.19 3.64
CA TYR A 12 -5.04 -12.81 3.62
C TYR A 12 -4.18 -13.74 2.76
N GLN A 13 -4.31 -15.06 2.95
CA GLN A 13 -3.56 -16.05 2.16
C GLN A 13 -3.94 -15.99 0.67
N ARG A 14 -5.23 -15.81 0.36
CA ARG A 14 -5.70 -15.63 -1.02
C ARG A 14 -5.09 -14.37 -1.65
N MET A 15 -5.00 -13.26 -0.92
CA MET A 15 -4.34 -12.04 -1.40
C MET A 15 -2.84 -12.26 -1.67
N LYS A 16 -2.12 -12.95 -0.78
CA LYS A 16 -0.69 -13.31 -1.02
C LYS A 16 -0.51 -14.14 -2.27
N LEU A 17 -1.37 -15.15 -2.48
CA LEU A 17 -1.33 -15.99 -3.67
C LEU A 17 -1.65 -15.20 -4.94
N GLN A 18 -2.64 -14.31 -4.92
CA GLN A 18 -2.96 -13.44 -6.06
C GLN A 18 -1.82 -12.45 -6.35
N PHE A 19 -1.15 -11.94 -5.31
CA PHE A 19 -0.02 -11.04 -5.46
C PHE A 19 1.15 -11.67 -6.20
N SER A 20 1.36 -12.99 -6.10
CA SER A 20 2.42 -13.69 -6.83
C SER A 20 2.34 -13.54 -8.36
N LYS A 21 1.16 -13.15 -8.87
CA LYS A 21 0.91 -12.86 -10.30
C LYS A 21 1.06 -11.38 -10.66
N SER A 22 1.36 -10.52 -9.68
CA SER A 22 1.54 -9.10 -9.89
C SER A 22 2.96 -8.77 -10.35
N HIS A 23 3.12 -7.62 -11.00
CA HIS A 23 4.42 -7.11 -11.46
C HIS A 23 5.02 -6.07 -10.51
N VAL A 24 4.51 -5.99 -9.27
CA VAL A 24 5.02 -5.03 -8.30
C VAL A 24 6.41 -5.49 -7.84
N PRO A 25 7.45 -4.66 -8.05
CA PRO A 25 8.81 -5.06 -7.73
C PRO A 25 9.01 -5.23 -6.22
N SER A 26 9.87 -6.19 -5.87
CA SER A 26 10.39 -6.32 -4.51
C SER A 26 11.34 -5.18 -4.17
N PHE A 27 11.42 -4.83 -2.89
CA PHE A 27 12.43 -3.90 -2.39
C PHE A 27 13.74 -4.64 -2.15
N ARG A 28 14.84 -4.24 -2.80
CA ARG A 28 16.16 -4.86 -2.60
C ARG A 28 17.20 -3.83 -2.19
N LEU A 29 18.17 -4.24 -1.37
CA LEU A 29 19.29 -3.38 -0.98
C LEU A 29 20.19 -3.04 -2.17
N THR A 30 20.25 -3.91 -3.17
CA THR A 30 20.93 -3.66 -4.46
C THR A 30 20.40 -2.47 -5.23
N ASP A 31 19.13 -2.11 -5.01
CA ASP A 31 18.48 -1.05 -5.79
C ASP A 31 18.66 0.33 -5.14
N VAL A 32 19.16 0.38 -3.90
CA VAL A 32 19.23 1.62 -3.09
C VAL A 32 20.64 2.00 -2.64
N LEU A 33 21.54 1.03 -2.45
CA LEU A 33 22.87 1.29 -1.88
C LEU A 33 23.90 1.84 -2.88
N GLY A 34 23.66 1.68 -4.17
CA GLY A 34 24.65 2.00 -5.20
C GLY A 34 25.86 1.06 -5.22
N PRO A 35 26.71 1.11 -6.26
CA PRO A 35 27.80 0.16 -6.42
C PRO A 35 28.81 0.18 -5.27
N LYS A 36 29.25 1.36 -4.83
CA LYS A 36 30.25 1.46 -3.76
C LYS A 36 29.64 1.16 -2.40
N GLY A 37 28.39 1.53 -2.18
CA GLY A 37 27.66 1.18 -0.96
C GLY A 37 27.54 -0.33 -0.81
N LEU A 38 27.21 -1.07 -1.88
CA LEU A 38 27.08 -2.53 -1.85
C LEU A 38 28.34 -3.26 -1.36
N GLU A 39 29.51 -2.68 -1.56
CA GLU A 39 30.76 -3.26 -1.06
C GLU A 39 30.92 -3.09 0.45
N GLN A 40 30.26 -2.10 1.06
CA GLN A 40 30.42 -1.74 2.48
C GLN A 40 29.38 -2.39 3.41
N PHE A 41 28.26 -2.87 2.87
CA PHE A 41 27.18 -3.48 3.67
C PHE A 41 27.16 -5.00 3.53
N GLU A 42 26.66 -5.66 4.56
CA GLU A 42 26.33 -7.08 4.55
C GLU A 42 25.10 -7.34 5.43
N ARG A 43 24.62 -8.59 5.42
CA ARG A 43 23.54 -9.03 6.30
C ARG A 43 24.12 -9.92 7.39
N MET A 44 23.75 -9.68 8.66
CA MET A 44 24.15 -10.51 9.80
C MET A 44 23.78 -11.99 9.60
N SER A 45 22.62 -12.23 8.97
CA SER A 45 22.11 -13.57 8.65
C SER A 45 22.86 -14.27 7.51
N GLY A 46 23.78 -13.58 6.82
CA GLY A 46 24.48 -14.10 5.64
C GLY A 46 23.63 -14.14 4.36
N LYS A 47 22.37 -13.68 4.41
CA LYS A 47 21.52 -13.58 3.21
C LYS A 47 22.11 -12.59 2.20
N PRO A 48 21.92 -12.80 0.89
CA PRO A 48 22.40 -11.87 -0.11
C PRO A 48 21.63 -10.54 -0.06
N LEU A 49 22.30 -9.43 -0.39
CA LEU A 49 21.69 -8.09 -0.46
C LEU A 49 20.61 -7.97 -1.56
N SER A 50 20.62 -8.89 -2.53
CA SER A 50 19.60 -9.02 -3.57
C SER A 50 18.31 -9.70 -3.07
N GLN A 51 18.36 -10.42 -1.94
CA GLN A 51 17.19 -10.98 -1.31
C GLN A 51 16.47 -9.89 -0.52
N GLY A 52 15.44 -9.35 -1.17
CA GLY A 52 14.65 -8.23 -0.70
C GLY A 52 13.37 -8.60 0.06
N ILE A 53 12.59 -7.57 0.36
CA ILE A 53 11.21 -7.68 0.85
C ILE A 53 10.28 -7.82 -0.35
N SER A 54 9.34 -8.76 -0.29
CA SER A 54 8.31 -8.95 -1.34
C SER A 54 7.60 -7.63 -1.65
N GLY A 55 7.34 -7.37 -2.93
CA GLY A 55 6.56 -6.19 -3.36
C GLY A 55 5.23 -6.06 -2.63
N PHE A 56 4.67 -7.16 -2.09
CA PHE A 56 3.43 -7.16 -1.30
C PHE A 56 3.55 -6.31 -0.04
N TYR A 57 4.74 -6.23 0.55
CA TYR A 57 5.03 -5.45 1.77
C TYR A 57 5.85 -4.20 1.45
N THR A 58 5.62 -3.62 0.27
CA THR A 58 6.16 -2.30 -0.11
C THR A 58 5.05 -1.26 -0.12
N TYR A 59 5.42 0.00 -0.08
CA TYR A 59 4.53 1.15 -0.25
C TYR A 59 3.67 1.00 -1.51
N ASN A 60 4.31 0.63 -2.63
CA ASN A 60 3.62 0.43 -3.88
C ASN A 60 2.65 -0.76 -3.80
N GLY A 61 3.05 -1.90 -3.24
CA GLY A 61 2.16 -3.06 -3.07
C GLY A 61 0.95 -2.76 -2.18
N PHE A 62 1.17 -2.00 -1.10
CA PHE A 62 0.13 -1.56 -0.21
C PHE A 62 -0.94 -0.72 -0.94
N HIS A 63 -0.51 0.35 -1.62
CA HIS A 63 -1.43 1.28 -2.26
C HIS A 63 -2.02 0.78 -3.59
N SER A 64 -1.27 0.00 -4.37
CA SER A 64 -1.72 -0.43 -5.71
C SER A 64 -2.45 -1.78 -5.72
N ILE A 65 -2.20 -2.65 -4.75
CA ILE A 65 -2.80 -4.00 -4.72
C ILE A 65 -3.60 -4.20 -3.45
N PHE A 66 -2.97 -4.11 -2.29
CA PHE A 66 -3.60 -4.51 -1.03
C PHE A 66 -4.88 -3.70 -0.74
N GLN A 67 -4.78 -2.37 -0.76
CA GLN A 67 -5.93 -1.49 -0.49
C GLN A 67 -7.08 -1.69 -1.50
N ILE A 68 -6.76 -2.00 -2.76
CA ILE A 68 -7.76 -2.17 -3.82
C ILE A 68 -8.45 -3.53 -3.70
N GLN A 69 -7.70 -4.59 -3.39
CA GLN A 69 -8.19 -5.98 -3.45
C GLN A 69 -8.82 -6.48 -2.16
N ILE A 70 -8.54 -5.87 -1.01
CA ILE A 70 -9.02 -6.36 0.30
C ILE A 70 -10.54 -6.52 0.35
N ASN A 71 -11.29 -5.47 -0.04
CA ASN A 71 -12.75 -5.48 -0.01
C ASN A 71 -13.32 -6.54 -0.95
N ARG A 72 -12.78 -6.63 -2.18
CA ARG A 72 -13.21 -7.61 -3.17
C ARG A 72 -12.95 -9.04 -2.71
N THR A 73 -11.79 -9.28 -2.11
CA THR A 73 -11.38 -10.62 -1.66
C THR A 73 -12.23 -11.09 -0.49
N VAL A 74 -12.45 -10.22 0.51
CA VAL A 74 -13.30 -10.55 1.66
C VAL A 74 -14.74 -10.79 1.20
N LYS A 75 -15.31 -9.92 0.38
CA LYS A 75 -16.67 -10.08 -0.14
C LYS A 75 -16.86 -11.38 -0.91
N GLY A 76 -15.95 -11.68 -1.85
CA GLY A 76 -16.03 -12.92 -2.63
C GLY A 76 -15.95 -14.17 -1.75
N LEU A 77 -15.10 -14.16 -0.71
CA LEU A 77 -15.03 -15.28 0.24
C LEU A 77 -16.30 -15.43 1.10
N MET A 78 -16.92 -14.33 1.51
CA MET A 78 -18.19 -14.38 2.26
C MET A 78 -19.33 -14.95 1.40
N GLU A 79 -19.39 -14.55 0.12
CA GLU A 79 -20.35 -15.08 -0.85
C GLU A 79 -20.12 -16.58 -1.10
N GLU A 80 -18.87 -17.01 -1.30
CA GLU A 80 -18.51 -18.43 -1.41
C GLU A 80 -18.94 -19.22 -0.16
N ASN A 81 -18.66 -18.69 1.04
CA ASN A 81 -18.99 -19.38 2.30
C ASN A 81 -20.50 -19.49 2.54
N TRP A 82 -21.30 -18.52 2.06
CA TRP A 82 -22.76 -18.60 2.05
C TRP A 82 -23.27 -19.72 1.11
N VAL A 83 -22.64 -19.90 -0.06
CA VAL A 83 -23.02 -20.97 -1.01
C VAL A 83 -22.75 -22.37 -0.46
N TYR A 84 -21.68 -22.55 0.33
CA TYR A 84 -21.29 -23.86 0.83
C TYR A 84 -22.05 -24.37 2.06
N GLY A 85 -22.91 -23.57 2.70
CA GLY A 85 -23.79 -24.00 3.80
C GLY A 85 -23.11 -24.43 5.11
N ASP A 86 -21.78 -24.65 5.10
CA ASP A 86 -20.98 -25.04 6.26
C ASP A 86 -20.38 -23.80 6.95
N ASP A 87 -21.20 -23.19 7.81
CA ASP A 87 -20.82 -22.75 9.15
C ASP A 87 -21.86 -21.74 9.65
N LEU A 88 -22.74 -22.21 10.54
CA LEU A 88 -23.62 -21.34 11.33
C LEU A 88 -22.84 -20.29 12.15
N LYS A 89 -21.51 -20.44 12.28
CA LYS A 89 -20.59 -19.46 12.93
C LYS A 89 -20.03 -18.39 12.00
N ALA A 90 -20.02 -18.61 10.68
CA ALA A 90 -19.58 -17.60 9.72
C ALA A 90 -20.62 -16.47 9.53
N HIS A 91 -21.85 -16.68 10.02
CA HIS A 91 -22.93 -15.70 10.01
C HIS A 91 -22.76 -14.55 11.03
N GLU A 92 -21.77 -14.63 11.94
CA GLU A 92 -21.60 -13.62 13.01
C GLU A 92 -20.55 -12.54 12.69
N ILE A 93 -19.61 -12.80 11.77
CA ILE A 93 -18.58 -11.81 11.44
C ILE A 93 -19.10 -10.92 10.32
N ASP A 94 -19.35 -9.65 10.66
CA ASP A 94 -19.64 -8.64 9.67
C ASP A 94 -18.42 -8.39 8.76
N GLN A 95 -18.68 -7.91 7.54
CA GLN A 95 -17.65 -7.70 6.53
C GLN A 95 -16.55 -6.73 7.00
N ALA A 96 -16.91 -5.69 7.77
CA ALA A 96 -15.95 -4.71 8.26
C ALA A 96 -15.00 -5.31 9.28
N SER A 97 -15.51 -6.13 10.22
CA SER A 97 -14.73 -6.91 11.17
C SER A 97 -13.77 -7.89 10.45
N ALA A 98 -14.23 -8.53 9.38
CA ALA A 98 -13.37 -9.39 8.55
C ALA A 98 -12.24 -8.59 7.88
N ILE A 99 -12.56 -7.43 7.28
CA ILE A 99 -11.57 -6.53 6.67
C ILE A 99 -10.54 -6.07 7.70
N GLN A 100 -10.97 -5.66 8.89
CA GLN A 100 -10.08 -5.24 9.98
C GLN A 100 -9.13 -6.37 10.39
N GLY A 101 -9.63 -7.61 10.48
CA GLY A 101 -8.79 -8.78 10.74
C GLY A 101 -7.71 -8.99 9.68
N VAL A 102 -8.05 -8.82 8.39
CA VAL A 102 -7.09 -8.92 7.29
C VAL A 102 -6.05 -7.79 7.35
N GLN A 103 -6.49 -6.56 7.66
CA GLN A 103 -5.61 -5.41 7.81
C GLN A 103 -4.63 -5.61 8.97
N ALA A 104 -5.11 -6.03 10.13
CA ALA A 104 -4.27 -6.31 11.29
C ALA A 104 -3.21 -7.37 10.96
N ARG A 105 -3.64 -8.48 10.34
CA ARG A 105 -2.75 -9.56 9.88
C ARG A 105 -1.70 -9.07 8.89
N TYR A 106 -2.10 -8.23 7.93
CA TYR A 106 -1.20 -7.66 6.94
C TYR A 106 -0.19 -6.70 7.56
N TYR A 107 -0.62 -5.79 8.44
CA TYR A 107 0.27 -4.84 9.10
C TYR A 107 1.28 -5.53 10.01
N GLN A 108 0.87 -6.60 10.70
CA GLN A 108 1.80 -7.41 11.49
C GLN A 108 2.92 -7.98 10.63
N ASP A 109 2.61 -8.61 9.49
CA ASP A 109 3.65 -9.12 8.58
C ASP A 109 4.46 -7.99 7.95
N TYR A 110 3.83 -6.87 7.59
CA TYR A 110 4.52 -5.70 7.06
C TYR A 110 5.60 -5.22 8.03
N VAL A 111 5.24 -5.02 9.30
CA VAL A 111 6.19 -4.61 10.34
C VAL A 111 7.28 -5.65 10.53
N ASN A 112 6.92 -6.94 10.56
CA ASN A 112 7.90 -8.01 10.75
C ASN A 112 8.93 -8.07 9.61
N GLU A 113 8.49 -7.99 8.35
CA GLU A 113 9.40 -8.01 7.18
C GLU A 113 10.39 -6.85 7.22
N TRP A 114 9.91 -5.64 7.52
CA TRP A 114 10.76 -4.45 7.62
C TRP A 114 11.69 -4.49 8.83
N LYS A 115 11.18 -4.87 9.99
CA LYS A 115 12.00 -5.01 11.22
C LYS A 115 13.11 -6.03 11.00
N ASN A 116 12.78 -7.20 10.47
CA ASN A 116 13.75 -8.26 10.17
C ASN A 116 14.83 -7.79 9.18
N LEU A 117 14.48 -7.00 8.17
CA LEU A 117 15.47 -6.46 7.25
C LEU A 117 16.36 -5.42 7.93
N ILE A 118 15.77 -4.46 8.65
CA ILE A 118 16.51 -3.37 9.30
C ILE A 118 17.47 -3.90 10.36
N GLU A 119 17.01 -4.84 11.18
CA GLU A 119 17.83 -5.47 12.22
C GLU A 119 18.95 -6.33 11.63
N ASP A 120 18.85 -6.76 10.38
CA ASP A 120 19.81 -7.65 9.75
C ASP A 120 20.89 -6.92 8.94
N ILE A 121 20.68 -5.65 8.59
CA ILE A 121 21.67 -4.86 7.83
C ILE A 121 22.78 -4.38 8.74
N GLN A 122 24.03 -4.64 8.35
CA GLN A 122 25.21 -4.11 9.03
C GLN A 122 26.29 -3.65 8.05
N LEU A 123 27.24 -2.87 8.56
CA LEU A 123 28.48 -2.58 7.84
C LEU A 123 29.42 -3.78 7.95
N LYS A 124 30.15 -4.06 6.86
CA LYS A 124 31.25 -5.03 6.90
C LYS A 124 32.33 -4.57 7.86
N GLN A 125 32.97 -5.55 8.51
CA GLN A 125 34.10 -5.27 9.39
C GLN A 125 35.26 -4.62 8.64
N ALA A 126 35.86 -3.60 9.25
CA ALA A 126 37.07 -2.95 8.79
C ALA A 126 38.19 -3.19 9.82
N PRO A 127 38.98 -4.27 9.69
CA PRO A 127 39.92 -4.71 10.73
C PRO A 127 41.16 -3.81 10.87
N THR A 128 41.42 -2.90 9.92
CA THR A 128 42.57 -1.99 9.94
C THR A 128 42.11 -0.54 9.84
N LEU A 129 42.93 0.39 10.34
CA LEU A 129 42.66 1.82 10.28
C LEU A 129 42.52 2.32 8.83
N ASP A 130 43.33 1.81 7.90
CA ASP A 130 43.27 2.18 6.49
C ASP A 130 41.95 1.75 5.83
N LEU A 131 41.48 0.53 6.14
CA LEU A 131 40.19 0.04 5.67
C LEU A 131 39.03 0.83 6.28
N ALA A 132 39.10 1.15 7.59
CA ALA A 132 38.08 1.95 8.26
C ALA A 132 38.01 3.38 7.69
N SER A 133 39.16 4.00 7.42
CA SER A 133 39.25 5.31 6.77
C SER A 133 38.67 5.29 5.35
N THR A 134 38.98 4.24 4.59
CA THR A 134 38.43 4.04 3.24
C THR A 134 36.91 3.84 3.27
N GLN A 135 36.41 2.98 4.16
CA GLN A 135 34.99 2.74 4.36
C GLN A 135 34.27 4.03 4.76
N ALA A 136 34.80 4.80 5.71
CA ALA A 136 34.23 6.09 6.11
C ALA A 136 34.15 7.08 4.93
N ARG A 137 35.18 7.13 4.08
CA ARG A 137 35.19 7.96 2.87
C ARG A 137 34.14 7.51 1.85
N VAL A 138 33.90 6.21 1.70
CA VAL A 138 32.84 5.69 0.82
C VAL A 138 31.46 6.06 1.37
N LEU A 139 31.23 5.85 2.67
CA LEU A 139 29.95 6.12 3.33
C LEU A 139 29.59 7.62 3.35
N SER A 140 30.60 8.49 3.45
CA SER A 140 30.47 9.96 3.38
C SER A 140 30.65 10.54 1.97
N GLY A 141 30.93 9.69 0.98
CA GLY A 141 31.18 10.07 -0.40
C GLY A 141 29.92 10.52 -1.13
N VAL A 142 30.05 10.72 -2.44
CA VAL A 142 28.98 11.27 -3.30
C VAL A 142 27.73 10.38 -3.35
N GLU A 143 27.89 9.05 -3.28
CA GLU A 143 26.75 8.11 -3.30
C GLU A 143 25.92 8.12 -2.01
N ARG A 144 26.47 8.66 -0.91
CA ARG A 144 25.79 8.81 0.40
C ARG A 144 24.92 7.59 0.77
N PRO A 145 25.47 6.36 0.74
CA PRO A 145 24.68 5.12 0.76
C PRO A 145 23.81 4.96 2.02
N ILE A 146 24.28 5.44 3.17
CA ILE A 146 23.50 5.44 4.43
C ILE A 146 22.24 6.30 4.28
N GLU A 147 22.38 7.50 3.72
CA GLU A 147 21.23 8.39 3.54
C GLU A 147 20.26 7.82 2.50
N SER A 148 20.77 7.27 1.40
CA SER A 148 19.95 6.62 0.38
C SER A 148 19.12 5.49 0.98
N LEU A 149 19.75 4.61 1.77
CA LEU A 149 19.07 3.52 2.47
C LEU A 149 17.99 4.03 3.43
N LEU A 150 18.32 5.01 4.27
CA LEU A 150 17.37 5.58 5.24
C LEU A 150 16.16 6.23 4.57
N ARG A 151 16.38 6.98 3.47
CA ARG A 151 15.29 7.60 2.68
C ARG A 151 14.42 6.54 2.04
N ALA A 152 15.02 5.47 1.51
CA ALA A 152 14.29 4.38 0.90
C ALA A 152 13.43 3.64 1.94
N ILE A 153 14.00 3.28 3.10
CA ILE A 153 13.24 2.68 4.21
C ILE A 153 12.10 3.61 4.66
N GLN A 154 12.38 4.91 4.85
CA GLN A 154 11.38 5.89 5.28
C GLN A 154 10.19 5.96 4.31
N LYS A 155 10.44 5.90 3.00
CA LYS A 155 9.38 5.86 1.98
C LYS A 155 8.52 4.62 2.13
N GLU A 156 9.13 3.47 2.37
CA GLU A 156 8.41 2.20 2.43
C GLU A 156 7.61 2.05 3.75
N VAL A 157 8.15 2.46 4.89
CA VAL A 157 7.44 2.35 6.18
C VAL A 157 6.42 3.48 6.41
N GLY A 158 6.52 4.58 5.65
CA GLY A 158 5.67 5.75 5.74
C GLY A 158 4.28 5.59 5.10
N LEU A 159 3.54 4.53 5.43
CA LEU A 159 2.25 4.19 4.79
C LEU A 159 1.17 5.28 4.92
N THR A 160 1.27 6.17 5.92
CA THR A 160 0.32 7.28 6.14
C THR A 160 0.62 8.49 5.26
N LYS A 161 1.82 8.60 4.70
CA LYS A 161 2.20 9.71 3.82
C LYS A 161 1.91 9.28 2.39
N VAL A 162 0.91 9.88 1.75
CA VAL A 162 0.73 9.71 0.31
C VAL A 162 1.84 10.48 -0.41
N VAL A 163 2.98 9.82 -0.64
CA VAL A 163 4.07 10.38 -1.46
C VAL A 163 3.74 10.09 -2.91
N LEU A 164 2.79 10.83 -3.46
CA LEU A 164 2.55 10.84 -4.90
C LEU A 164 3.85 11.31 -5.58
N SER A 165 4.37 10.53 -6.52
CA SER A 165 5.37 11.01 -7.49
C SER A 165 4.80 12.25 -8.21
N GLU A 166 5.63 13.20 -8.66
CA GLU A 166 5.17 14.38 -9.41
C GLU A 166 4.26 14.00 -10.59
N ASN A 167 4.56 12.90 -11.28
CA ASN A 167 3.74 12.38 -12.37
C ASN A 167 2.37 11.86 -11.89
N GLN A 168 2.31 11.28 -10.68
CA GLN A 168 1.06 10.83 -10.08
C GLN A 168 0.25 11.98 -9.46
N LYS A 169 0.92 13.05 -9.00
CA LYS A 169 0.27 14.31 -8.59
C LYS A 169 -0.38 14.97 -9.80
N ALA A 170 0.34 15.09 -10.90
CA ALA A 170 -0.18 15.63 -12.15
C ALA A 170 -1.36 14.79 -12.68
N ALA A 171 -1.25 13.45 -12.67
CA ALA A 171 -2.33 12.56 -13.09
C ALA A 171 -3.59 12.69 -12.20
N SER A 172 -3.43 12.75 -10.88
CA SER A 172 -4.55 12.98 -9.94
C SER A 172 -5.16 14.37 -10.08
N GLU A 173 -4.37 15.39 -10.36
CA GLU A 173 -4.86 16.75 -10.59
C GLU A 173 -5.68 16.86 -11.88
N VAL A 174 -5.23 16.20 -12.96
CA VAL A 174 -5.98 16.11 -14.22
C VAL A 174 -7.28 15.33 -14.01
N ALA A 175 -7.25 14.19 -13.30
CA ALA A 175 -8.44 13.43 -12.97
C ALA A 175 -9.46 14.25 -12.14
N GLY A 176 -8.98 15.01 -11.16
CA GLY A 176 -9.80 15.92 -10.36
C GLY A 176 -10.43 17.06 -11.17
N LYS A 177 -9.67 17.66 -12.11
CA LYS A 177 -10.18 18.69 -13.03
C LYS A 177 -11.25 18.14 -13.97
N VAL A 178 -11.07 16.94 -14.53
CA VAL A 178 -12.06 16.29 -15.41
C VAL A 178 -13.34 15.94 -14.65
N ALA A 179 -13.23 15.44 -13.42
CA ALA A 179 -14.40 15.19 -12.58
C ALA A 179 -15.17 16.50 -12.32
N LYS A 180 -14.48 17.58 -11.93
CA LYS A 180 -15.10 18.88 -11.66
C LYS A 180 -15.86 19.45 -12.86
N VAL A 181 -15.31 19.36 -14.07
CA VAL A 181 -15.98 19.83 -15.31
C VAL A 181 -17.23 19.00 -15.64
N LYS A 182 -17.21 17.69 -15.40
CA LYS A 182 -18.40 16.85 -15.62
C LYS A 182 -19.51 17.14 -14.60
N PHE A 183 -19.14 17.41 -13.34
CA PHE A 183 -20.10 17.76 -12.30
C PHE A 183 -20.65 19.18 -12.46
N SER A 184 -19.84 20.17 -12.86
CA SER A 184 -20.32 21.53 -13.14
C SER A 184 -21.35 21.53 -14.27
N ASN A 185 -21.06 20.82 -15.37
CA ASN A 185 -22.01 20.70 -16.49
C ASN A 185 -23.32 19.99 -16.11
N THR A 186 -23.33 19.23 -15.02
CA THR A 186 -24.54 18.57 -14.50
C THR A 186 -25.31 19.51 -13.57
N ALA A 187 -24.63 20.31 -12.75
CA ALA A 187 -25.22 21.36 -11.92
C ALA A 187 -25.85 22.47 -12.79
N ASP A 188 -25.15 22.91 -13.84
CA ASP A 188 -25.67 23.91 -14.80
C ASP A 188 -26.93 23.42 -15.51
N LYS A 189 -27.05 22.10 -15.74
CA LYS A 189 -28.27 21.49 -16.29
C LYS A 189 -29.41 21.40 -15.28
N LEU A 190 -29.12 21.32 -13.98
CA LEU A 190 -30.14 21.30 -12.93
C LEU A 190 -30.75 22.69 -12.74
N ASP A 191 -29.94 23.75 -12.80
CA ASP A 191 -30.42 25.15 -12.75
C ASP A 191 -31.37 25.49 -13.92
N MET A 192 -31.20 24.86 -15.08
CA MET A 192 -32.09 25.04 -16.25
C MET A 192 -33.52 24.48 -16.04
N TYR A 193 -33.71 23.57 -15.08
CA TYR A 193 -35.01 22.96 -14.78
C TYR A 193 -35.63 23.44 -13.46
N LEU A 194 -35.00 24.39 -12.76
CA LEU A 194 -35.66 25.08 -11.67
C LEU A 194 -36.75 26.00 -12.25
N PRO A 195 -38.04 25.82 -11.92
CA PRO A 195 -39.09 26.69 -12.41
C PRO A 195 -38.85 28.11 -11.87
N GLU A 196 -38.68 29.09 -12.77
CA GLU A 196 -38.72 30.49 -12.38
C GLU A 196 -40.15 30.84 -11.93
N GLU A 197 -40.25 31.35 -10.70
CA GLU A 197 -41.41 32.01 -10.12
C GLU A 197 -42.79 31.34 -10.29
N ASN A 198 -43.18 30.59 -9.26
CA ASN A 198 -44.60 30.46 -8.95
C ASN A 198 -45.11 31.75 -8.28
N SER A 199 -45.50 32.75 -9.08
CA SER A 199 -46.46 33.78 -8.65
C SER A 199 -47.86 33.16 -8.64
N PHE A 200 -48.20 32.40 -7.59
CA PHE A 200 -49.57 31.92 -7.37
C PHE A 200 -50.47 33.10 -6.99
N ASN A 201 -50.99 33.81 -7.99
CA ASN A 201 -52.07 34.76 -7.81
C ASN A 201 -53.40 33.99 -7.87
N VAL A 202 -53.79 33.39 -6.74
CA VAL A 202 -55.09 32.74 -6.59
C VAL A 202 -56.08 33.77 -6.02
N SER A 203 -56.88 34.39 -6.89
CA SER A 203 -58.10 35.07 -6.47
C SER A 203 -59.18 34.03 -6.21
N LEU A 204 -59.67 33.94 -4.97
CA LEU A 204 -60.79 33.09 -4.60
C LEU A 204 -62.12 33.71 -5.07
N PRO A 205 -62.97 33.00 -5.84
CA PRO A 205 -64.34 33.44 -6.11
C PRO A 205 -65.33 32.82 -5.11
N GLY A 206 -66.09 33.67 -4.43
CA GLY A 206 -67.32 33.28 -3.73
C GLY A 206 -67.57 34.01 -2.42
N LYS A 207 -68.63 34.81 -2.38
CA LYS A 207 -69.30 35.32 -1.17
C LYS A 207 -70.04 34.20 -0.45
#